data_AF-S2JV87-F1
#
_entry.id   AF-S2JV87-F1
#
_cell.length_a   1.000
_cell.length_b   1.000
_cell.length_c   1.000
_cell.angle_alpha   90.00
_cell.angle_beta   90.00
_cell.angle_gamma   90.00
#
_symmetry.space_group_name_H-M   'P 1'
#
loop_
_entity.id
_entity.type
_entity.pdbx_description
1 polymer ?
#
loop_
_entity_poly.entity_id
_entity_poly.type
_entity_poly.pdbx_seq_one_letter_code
_entity_poly.pdbx_strand_id
1 'polypeptide(L)'
;MTNQVQLVKLNVGGKLFLINCDTVKKSDVLVDKYKEKQAHIQANTTNASDDKEHTPLEIFFDRNGEVFQDILEYWRSQRIRPDDQEGLRKLRHEANYFSVQDLVSKVDELLEQYDGNVDDFDYQVIQHPFNCNYLIVPSQGELKPFQEDDIIVTGYKYCLTSNVYESKLVIKRPRKKCKLAHN
;
A
#
# COMPACT_ATOMS: atom_id res chain seq x y z
N MET A 1 4.14 -39.50 -16.63
CA MET A 1 4.12 -38.40 -17.62
C MET A 1 4.82 -37.20 -16.98
N THR A 2 6.04 -36.91 -17.39
CA THR A 2 6.81 -35.75 -16.89
C THR A 2 6.17 -34.48 -17.42
N ASN A 3 5.41 -33.80 -16.55
CA ASN A 3 4.78 -32.52 -16.85
C ASN A 3 5.91 -31.50 -17.05
N GLN A 4 6.30 -31.24 -18.31
CA GLN A 4 7.33 -30.26 -18.61
C GLN A 4 6.85 -28.90 -18.09
N VAL A 5 7.59 -28.33 -17.14
CA VAL A 5 7.26 -27.01 -16.57
C VAL A 5 7.51 -25.98 -17.67
N GLN A 6 6.44 -25.55 -18.31
CA GLN A 6 6.50 -24.49 -19.31
C GLN A 6 6.67 -23.15 -18.60
N LEU A 7 7.80 -22.50 -18.87
CA LEU A 7 8.17 -21.22 -18.29
C LEU A 7 7.81 -20.06 -19.23
N VAL A 8 7.45 -18.94 -18.63
CA VAL A 8 7.12 -17.68 -19.30
C VAL A 8 7.94 -16.57 -18.67
N LYS A 9 8.60 -15.78 -19.52
CA LYS A 9 9.36 -14.61 -19.12
C LYS A 9 8.46 -13.37 -19.20
N LEU A 10 8.29 -12.66 -18.09
CA LEU A 10 7.58 -11.39 -18.05
C LEU A 10 8.58 -10.26 -17.88
N ASN A 11 8.43 -9.20 -18.66
CA ASN A 11 9.13 -7.93 -18.46
C ASN A 11 8.11 -6.89 -18.02
N VAL A 12 8.13 -6.50 -16.75
CA VAL A 12 7.19 -5.54 -16.17
C VAL A 12 7.95 -4.28 -15.79
N GLY A 13 7.80 -3.21 -16.59
CA GLY A 13 8.48 -1.94 -16.36
C GLY A 13 10.01 -2.04 -16.38
N GLY A 14 10.56 -2.98 -17.15
CA GLY A 14 12.01 -3.25 -17.20
C GLY A 14 12.48 -4.35 -16.23
N LYS A 15 11.63 -4.81 -15.31
CA LYS A 15 11.98 -5.89 -14.37
C LYS A 15 11.56 -7.25 -14.91
N LEU A 16 12.52 -8.18 -14.97
CA LEU A 16 12.33 -9.51 -15.54
C LEU A 16 11.88 -10.51 -14.48
N PHE A 17 10.85 -11.28 -14.82
CA PHE A 17 10.32 -12.37 -14.01
C PHE A 17 10.25 -13.64 -14.84
N LEU A 18 10.59 -14.76 -14.23
CA LEU A 18 10.39 -16.08 -14.82
C LEU A 18 9.32 -16.79 -13.99
N ILE A 19 8.20 -17.12 -14.63
CA ILE A 19 7.04 -17.71 -13.98
C ILE A 19 6.59 -18.97 -14.70
N ASN A 20 5.88 -19.84 -13.97
CA ASN A 20 5.25 -21.01 -14.56
C ASN A 20 3.95 -20.62 -15.27
N CYS A 21 3.56 -21.36 -16.32
CA CYS A 21 2.26 -21.18 -16.97
C CYS A 21 1.07 -21.26 -15.99
N ASP A 22 1.17 -22.00 -14.89
CA ASP A 22 0.10 -22.04 -13.88
C ASP A 22 -0.06 -20.72 -13.13
N THR A 23 1.00 -19.91 -13.05
CA THR A 23 0.92 -18.56 -12.48
C THR A 23 0.24 -17.58 -13.45
N VAL A 24 0.42 -17.76 -14.76
CA VAL A 24 -0.27 -16.97 -15.80
C VAL A 24 -1.79 -17.09 -15.64
N LYS A 25 -2.30 -18.29 -15.34
CA LYS A 25 -3.74 -18.56 -15.16
C LYS A 25 -4.37 -17.84 -13.96
N LYS A 26 -3.58 -17.23 -13.07
CA LYS A 26 -4.08 -16.49 -11.90
C LYS A 26 -4.54 -15.07 -12.22
N SER A 27 -4.35 -14.62 -13.46
CA SER A 27 -4.71 -13.28 -13.92
C SER A 27 -5.21 -13.34 -15.35
N ASP A 28 -6.43 -12.84 -15.59
CA ASP A 28 -7.01 -12.79 -16.93
C ASP A 28 -6.15 -11.96 -17.89
N VAL A 29 -5.58 -10.86 -17.40
CA VAL A 29 -4.67 -10.00 -18.17
C VAL A 29 -3.43 -10.77 -18.64
N LEU A 30 -2.85 -11.61 -17.77
CA LEU A 30 -1.72 -12.46 -18.17
C LEU A 30 -2.15 -13.52 -19.18
N VAL A 31 -3.32 -14.14 -18.99
CA VAL A 31 -3.87 -15.15 -19.91
C VAL A 31 -4.10 -14.58 -21.30
N ASP A 32 -4.70 -13.40 -21.40
CA ASP A 32 -5.00 -12.77 -22.69
C ASP A 32 -3.74 -12.38 -23.43
N LYS A 33 -2.78 -11.76 -22.73
CA LYS A 33 -1.46 -11.44 -23.31
C LYS A 33 -0.69 -12.68 -23.75
N TYR A 34 -0.79 -13.77 -22.98
CA TYR A 34 -0.17 -15.04 -23.34
C TYR A 34 -0.76 -15.61 -24.63
N LYS A 35 -2.09 -15.61 -24.76
CA LYS A 35 -2.79 -16.09 -25.98
C LYS A 35 -2.47 -15.23 -27.20
N GLU A 36 -2.49 -13.90 -27.07
CA GLU A 36 -2.08 -12.99 -28.15
C GLU A 36 -0.67 -13.32 -28.67
N LYS A 37 0.28 -13.48 -27.74
CA LYS A 37 1.68 -13.75 -28.11
C LYS A 37 1.84 -15.12 -28.76
N GLN A 38 1.15 -16.14 -28.27
CA GLN A 38 1.16 -17.47 -28.89
C GLN A 38 0.61 -17.44 -30.32
N ALA A 39 -0.52 -16.75 -30.53
CA ALA A 39 -1.14 -16.63 -31.86
C ALA A 39 -0.19 -15.92 -32.85
N HIS A 40 0.48 -14.84 -32.43
CA HIS A 40 1.48 -14.15 -33.25
C HIS A 40 2.66 -15.04 -33.64
N ILE A 41 3.16 -15.87 -32.72
CA ILE A 41 4.27 -16.79 -33.01
C ILE A 41 3.81 -17.86 -34.01
N GLN A 42 2.61 -18.40 -33.85
CA GLN A 42 2.06 -19.42 -34.76
C GLN A 42 1.86 -18.86 -36.17
N ALA A 43 1.35 -17.62 -36.29
CA ALA A 43 1.19 -16.95 -37.59
C ALA A 43 2.52 -16.67 -38.30
N ASN A 44 3.57 -16.32 -37.55
CA ASN A 44 4.87 -15.96 -38.11
C ASN A 44 5.81 -17.15 -38.35
N THR A 45 5.54 -18.35 -37.80
CA THR A 45 6.41 -19.53 -37.96
C THR A 45 6.00 -20.47 -39.11
N THR A 46 5.52 -19.93 -40.23
CA THR A 46 5.19 -20.75 -41.40
C THR A 46 6.41 -21.22 -42.20
N ASN A 47 7.62 -20.71 -41.93
CA ASN A 47 8.85 -21.11 -42.63
C ASN A 47 10.11 -20.97 -41.75
N ALA A 48 10.40 -21.91 -40.83
CA ALA A 48 11.75 -22.07 -40.29
C ALA A 48 11.91 -23.41 -39.58
N SER A 49 13.00 -24.08 -39.91
CA SER A 49 13.50 -25.39 -39.50
C SER A 49 13.61 -25.64 -37.99
N ASP A 50 13.69 -26.93 -37.70
CA ASP A 50 13.47 -27.68 -36.46
C ASP A 50 14.54 -27.51 -35.35
N ASP A 51 15.01 -26.28 -35.09
CA ASP A 51 15.96 -25.98 -33.99
C ASP A 51 15.44 -24.85 -33.09
N LYS A 52 14.18 -24.95 -32.64
CA LYS A 52 13.67 -24.06 -31.58
C LYS A 52 14.16 -24.53 -30.22
N GLU A 53 15.36 -24.08 -29.89
CA GLU A 53 15.84 -23.92 -28.52
C GLU A 53 14.66 -23.46 -27.64
N HIS A 54 14.42 -24.15 -26.51
CA HIS A 54 13.29 -23.96 -25.58
C HIS A 54 13.31 -22.58 -24.91
N THR A 55 13.22 -21.51 -25.71
CA THR A 55 13.27 -20.15 -25.24
C THR A 55 11.91 -19.83 -24.64
N PRO A 56 11.84 -19.44 -23.35
CA PRO A 56 10.58 -19.07 -22.71
C PRO A 56 9.90 -17.94 -23.48
N LEU A 57 8.57 -18.01 -23.58
CA LEU A 57 7.78 -16.94 -24.18
C LEU A 57 7.99 -15.64 -23.41
N GLU A 58 8.33 -14.55 -24.10
CA GLU A 58 8.53 -13.24 -23.46
C GLU A 58 7.33 -12.29 -23.69
N ILE A 59 6.78 -11.76 -22.59
CA ILE A 59 5.64 -10.84 -22.56
C ILE A 59 6.04 -9.56 -21.84
N PHE A 60 5.70 -8.40 -22.41
CA PHE A 60 6.01 -7.09 -21.85
C PHE A 60 4.77 -6.40 -21.27
N PHE A 61 4.95 -5.72 -20.14
CA PHE A 61 3.97 -4.87 -19.48
C PHE A 61 4.62 -3.53 -19.11
N ASP A 62 4.00 -2.43 -19.52
CA ASP A 62 4.41 -1.08 -19.14
C ASP A 62 3.83 -0.67 -17.78
N ARG A 63 4.20 -1.41 -16.73
CA ARG A 63 3.68 -1.29 -15.36
C ARG A 63 4.80 -1.34 -14.32
N ASN A 64 4.50 -1.03 -13.06
CA ASN A 64 5.50 -1.05 -12.01
C ASN A 64 5.94 -2.48 -11.63
N GLY A 65 7.16 -2.86 -12.01
CA GLY A 65 7.72 -4.16 -11.73
C GLY A 65 8.00 -4.44 -10.25
N GLU A 66 8.25 -3.43 -9.43
CA GLU A 66 8.47 -3.62 -7.99
C GLU A 66 7.19 -4.07 -7.30
N VAL A 67 6.10 -3.37 -7.56
CA VAL A 67 4.77 -3.70 -7.02
C VAL A 67 4.26 -5.02 -7.60
N PHE A 68 4.56 -5.32 -8.87
CA PHE A 68 4.23 -6.64 -9.43
C PHE A 68 4.92 -7.79 -8.69
N GLN A 69 6.13 -7.58 -8.14
CA GLN A 69 6.78 -8.57 -7.30
C GLN A 69 5.96 -8.88 -6.04
N ASP A 70 5.26 -7.90 -5.47
CA ASP A 70 4.35 -8.14 -4.34
C ASP A 70 3.17 -9.01 -4.74
N ILE A 71 2.60 -8.79 -5.94
CA ILE A 71 1.53 -9.64 -6.49
C ILE A 71 2.01 -11.09 -6.68
N LEU A 72 3.20 -11.28 -7.23
CA LEU A 72 3.79 -12.62 -7.37
C LEU A 72 3.99 -13.32 -6.03
N GLU A 73 4.46 -12.59 -5.02
CA GLU A 73 4.68 -13.14 -3.69
C GLU A 73 3.37 -13.44 -2.96
N TYR A 74 2.33 -12.63 -3.20
CA TYR A 74 0.98 -12.94 -2.76
C TYR A 74 0.47 -14.24 -3.39
N TRP A 75 0.65 -14.44 -4.71
CA TRP A 75 0.26 -15.70 -5.35
C TRP A 75 1.01 -16.94 -4.83
N ARG A 76 2.21 -16.76 -4.25
CA ARG A 76 3.03 -17.85 -3.68
C ARG A 76 2.73 -18.12 -2.20
N SER A 77 2.56 -17.07 -1.41
CA SER A 77 2.52 -17.13 0.06
C SER A 77 1.18 -16.75 0.67
N GLN A 78 0.29 -16.12 -0.11
CA GLN A 78 -0.97 -15.50 0.34
C GLN A 78 -0.77 -14.38 1.38
N ARG A 79 0.45 -13.82 1.49
CA ARG A 79 0.77 -12.70 2.39
C ARG A 79 0.87 -11.38 1.62
N ILE A 80 0.39 -10.31 2.23
CA ILE A 80 0.54 -8.93 1.75
C ILE A 80 1.82 -8.37 2.38
N ARG A 81 2.73 -7.83 1.56
CA ARG A 81 4.03 -7.35 2.03
C ARG A 81 4.07 -5.87 2.45
N PRO A 82 3.47 -4.93 1.70
CA PRO A 82 3.49 -3.53 2.13
C PRO A 82 2.78 -3.36 3.47
N ASP A 83 3.46 -2.71 4.41
CA ASP A 83 2.96 -2.38 5.75
C ASP A 83 2.65 -0.88 5.90
N ASP A 84 2.94 -0.07 4.89
CA ASP A 84 2.63 1.34 4.84
C ASP A 84 1.45 1.65 3.91
N GLN A 85 0.74 2.74 4.20
CA GLN A 85 -0.47 3.14 3.47
C GLN A 85 -0.19 3.45 1.99
N GLU A 86 0.97 4.02 1.66
CA GLU A 86 1.33 4.36 0.29
C GLU A 86 1.60 3.08 -0.53
N GLY A 87 2.36 2.14 0.04
CA GLY A 87 2.63 0.83 -0.53
C GLY A 87 1.36 0.02 -0.74
N LEU A 88 0.43 0.02 0.22
CA LEU A 88 -0.88 -0.62 0.08
C LEU A 88 -1.69 0.01 -1.07
N ARG A 89 -1.72 1.34 -1.20
CA ARG A 89 -2.41 2.02 -2.31
C ARG A 89 -1.81 1.67 -3.68
N LYS A 90 -0.48 1.63 -3.78
CA LYS A 90 0.23 1.20 -5.01
C LYS A 90 -0.09 -0.26 -5.34
N LEU A 91 -0.04 -1.15 -4.34
CA LEU A 91 -0.36 -2.57 -4.51
C LEU A 91 -1.81 -2.76 -4.97
N ARG A 92 -2.75 -2.06 -4.36
CA ARG A 92 -4.16 -2.08 -4.78
C ARG A 92 -4.32 -1.70 -6.25
N HIS A 93 -3.64 -0.64 -6.68
CA HIS A 93 -3.73 -0.14 -8.05
C HIS A 93 -3.22 -1.17 -9.06
N GLU A 94 -2.06 -1.78 -8.82
CA GLU A 94 -1.53 -2.83 -9.69
C GLU A 94 -2.33 -4.13 -9.60
N ALA A 95 -2.78 -4.53 -8.40
CA ALA A 95 -3.62 -5.72 -8.23
C ALA A 95 -4.92 -5.61 -9.03
N ASN A 96 -5.53 -4.41 -9.06
CA ASN A 96 -6.69 -4.15 -9.88
C ASN A 96 -6.36 -4.23 -11.39
N TYR A 97 -5.22 -3.67 -11.83
CA TYR A 97 -4.78 -3.80 -13.22
C TYR A 97 -4.62 -5.27 -13.63
N PHE A 98 -3.92 -6.08 -12.82
CA PHE A 98 -3.73 -7.51 -13.09
C PHE A 98 -4.96 -8.37 -12.74
N SER A 99 -6.11 -7.76 -12.43
CA SER A 99 -7.37 -8.44 -12.12
C SER A 99 -7.29 -9.45 -10.96
N VAL A 100 -6.51 -9.13 -9.94
CA VAL A 100 -6.34 -9.95 -8.72
C VAL A 100 -7.31 -9.48 -7.64
N GLN A 101 -8.60 -9.74 -7.85
CA GLN A 101 -9.69 -9.15 -7.05
C GLN A 101 -9.65 -9.54 -5.58
N ASP A 102 -9.22 -10.77 -5.26
CA ASP A 102 -9.06 -11.23 -3.88
C ASP A 102 -7.97 -10.43 -3.12
N LEU A 103 -6.90 -10.04 -3.81
CA LEU A 103 -5.87 -9.16 -3.26
C LEU A 103 -6.41 -7.72 -3.11
N VAL A 104 -7.18 -7.22 -4.07
CA VAL A 104 -7.79 -5.89 -4.00
C VAL A 104 -8.68 -5.79 -2.75
N SER A 105 -9.58 -6.75 -2.53
CA SER A 105 -10.46 -6.75 -1.35
C SER A 105 -9.69 -6.77 -0.03
N LYS A 106 -8.66 -7.62 0.10
CA LYS A 106 -7.84 -7.68 1.32
C LYS A 106 -7.08 -6.37 1.56
N VAL A 107 -6.59 -5.73 0.51
CA VAL A 107 -5.88 -4.44 0.63
C VAL A 107 -6.86 -3.33 0.99
N ASP A 108 -8.09 -3.35 0.48
CA ASP A 108 -9.15 -2.41 0.86
C ASP A 108 -9.50 -2.52 2.35
N GLU A 109 -9.68 -3.74 2.86
CA GLU A 109 -9.89 -3.98 4.30
C GLU A 109 -8.74 -3.44 5.16
N LEU A 110 -7.49 -3.57 4.71
CA LEU A 110 -6.34 -3.01 5.41
C LEU A 110 -6.33 -1.49 5.36
N LEU A 111 -6.65 -0.89 4.21
CA LEU A 111 -6.70 0.58 4.06
C LEU A 111 -7.82 1.21 4.87
N GLU A 112 -8.97 0.55 5.03
CA GLU A 112 -10.03 0.99 5.93
C GLU A 112 -9.56 1.08 7.39
N GLN A 113 -8.64 0.22 7.82
CA GLN A 113 -8.02 0.33 9.14
C GLN A 113 -7.11 1.56 9.25
N TYR A 114 -6.50 2.04 8.16
CA TYR A 114 -5.75 3.31 8.17
C TYR A 114 -6.70 4.50 8.20
N ASP A 115 -7.74 4.49 7.35
CA ASP A 115 -8.66 5.62 7.19
C ASP A 115 -9.67 5.72 8.35
N GLY A 116 -9.95 4.63 9.06
CA GLY A 116 -10.76 4.60 10.29
C GLY A 116 -10.04 5.13 11.54
N ASN A 117 -8.74 5.47 11.45
CA ASN A 117 -7.96 6.05 12.55
C ASN A 117 -7.77 7.56 12.43
N VAL A 118 -8.69 8.26 11.75
CA VAL A 118 -8.70 9.73 11.69
C VAL A 118 -9.03 10.37 13.05
N ASP A 119 -9.33 9.61 14.10
CA ASP A 119 -9.59 10.13 15.45
C ASP A 119 -8.52 9.78 16.50
N ASP A 120 -7.38 9.16 16.13
CA ASP A 120 -6.32 8.82 17.08
C ASP A 120 -5.32 9.97 17.28
N PHE A 121 -5.84 11.11 17.75
CA PHE A 121 -5.04 12.28 18.09
C PHE A 121 -4.83 12.40 19.60
N ASP A 122 -3.60 12.73 20.01
CA ASP A 122 -3.35 13.25 21.34
C ASP A 122 -3.48 14.77 21.31
N TYR A 123 -4.33 15.32 22.18
CA TYR A 123 -4.52 16.75 22.36
C TYR A 123 -3.72 17.24 23.57
N GLN A 124 -2.84 18.22 23.37
CA GLN A 124 -2.13 18.90 24.45
C GLN A 124 -2.55 20.36 24.53
N VAL A 125 -3.11 20.79 25.66
CA VAL A 125 -3.52 22.19 25.90
C VAL A 125 -2.31 23.06 26.23
N ILE A 126 -2.20 24.23 25.60
CA ILE A 126 -1.00 25.10 25.70
C ILE A 126 -1.28 26.47 26.33
N GLN A 127 -2.49 27.06 26.25
CA GLN A 127 -2.78 28.30 27.02
C GLN A 127 -4.25 28.78 26.92
N HIS A 128 -4.61 29.71 27.82
CA HIS A 128 -5.82 30.55 27.86
C HIS A 128 -5.44 32.01 27.50
N PRO A 129 -6.26 32.80 26.77
CA PRO A 129 -5.82 34.07 26.16
C PRO A 129 -5.73 35.29 27.09
N PHE A 130 -6.15 35.21 28.35
CA PHE A 130 -6.09 36.36 29.26
C PHE A 130 -5.23 36.07 30.50
N ASN A 131 -4.07 36.75 30.54
CA ASN A 131 -3.04 36.83 31.58
C ASN A 131 -2.20 35.57 31.83
N CYS A 132 -0.90 35.61 31.47
CA CYS A 132 0.22 35.72 32.43
C CYS A 132 1.60 35.36 31.85
N ASN A 133 2.58 36.20 32.16
CA ASN A 133 4.04 36.04 31.96
C ASN A 133 4.68 34.98 32.87
N TYR A 134 4.10 33.78 32.99
CA TYR A 134 4.72 32.68 33.74
C TYR A 134 4.71 31.41 32.89
N LEU A 135 5.89 30.90 32.56
CA LEU A 135 6.09 29.51 32.20
C LEU A 135 5.60 28.67 33.41
N ILE A 136 4.40 28.11 33.32
CA ILE A 136 3.88 27.19 34.33
C ILE A 136 3.90 25.77 33.78
N VAL A 137 4.46 24.90 34.61
CA VAL A 137 4.55 23.44 34.50
C VAL A 137 3.16 22.83 34.30
N PRO A 138 2.98 21.85 33.39
CA PRO A 138 1.65 21.28 33.14
C PRO A 138 1.17 20.51 34.37
N SER A 139 -0.13 20.61 34.67
CA SER A 139 -0.73 19.97 35.84
C SER A 139 -0.71 18.43 35.79
N GLN A 140 -0.34 17.81 34.67
CA GLN A 140 -0.28 16.35 34.49
C GLN A 140 0.83 15.87 33.53
N GLY A 141 2.05 16.39 33.66
CA GLY A 141 3.25 15.82 33.01
C GLY A 141 4.05 16.79 32.14
N GLU A 142 5.24 16.39 31.71
CA GLU A 142 6.18 17.25 30.98
C GLU A 142 5.64 17.71 29.62
N LEU A 143 5.93 18.97 29.25
CA LEU A 143 5.65 19.47 27.90
C LEU A 143 6.53 18.70 26.90
N LYS A 144 5.91 17.90 26.04
CA LYS A 144 6.62 17.27 24.92
C LYS A 144 7.05 18.35 23.92
N PRO A 145 8.28 18.29 23.38
CA PRO A 145 8.74 19.21 22.34
C PRO A 145 7.86 19.11 21.08
N PHE A 146 7.83 20.19 20.31
CA PHE A 146 7.10 20.26 19.05
C PHE A 146 7.67 19.26 18.04
N GLN A 147 6.81 18.55 17.32
CA GLN A 147 7.18 17.63 16.24
C GLN A 147 6.80 18.22 14.89
N GLU A 148 7.46 17.78 13.81
CA GLU A 148 7.22 18.27 12.44
C GLU A 148 5.76 18.10 12.00
N ASP A 149 5.06 17.09 12.51
CA ASP A 149 3.66 16.75 12.21
C ASP A 149 2.64 17.39 13.17
N ASP A 150 3.07 18.24 14.12
CA ASP A 150 2.18 18.85 15.11
C ASP A 150 1.31 19.96 14.49
N ILE A 151 0.00 19.93 14.75
CA ILE A 151 -0.94 20.95 14.25
C ILE A 151 -1.46 21.78 15.42
N ILE A 152 -1.31 23.10 15.35
CA ILE A 152 -1.93 24.02 16.32
C ILE A 152 -3.40 24.18 15.97
N VAL A 153 -4.29 23.87 16.92
CA VAL A 153 -5.73 24.04 16.82
C VAL A 153 -6.27 24.85 18.01
N THR A 154 -7.43 25.47 17.84
CA THR A 154 -8.12 26.18 18.93
C THR A 154 -9.25 25.31 19.46
N GLY A 155 -9.20 24.96 20.74
CA GLY A 155 -10.28 24.28 21.45
C GLY A 155 -11.17 25.29 22.19
N TYR A 156 -12.47 25.08 22.19
CA TYR A 156 -13.42 25.89 22.96
C TYR A 156 -14.05 25.05 24.06
N LYS A 157 -14.08 25.58 25.28
CA LYS A 157 -14.82 25.00 26.40
C LYS A 157 -15.85 26.01 26.87
N TYR A 158 -17.12 25.63 26.84
CA TYR A 158 -18.16 26.44 27.45
C TYR A 158 -18.09 26.34 28.97
N CYS A 159 -17.99 27.50 29.64
CA CYS A 159 -17.92 27.59 31.09
C CYS A 159 -19.29 28.03 31.65
N LEU A 160 -20.04 27.06 32.21
CA LEU A 160 -21.39 27.27 32.71
C LEU A 160 -21.47 28.32 33.84
N THR A 161 -20.44 28.42 34.68
CA THR A 161 -20.40 29.32 35.84
C THR A 161 -20.17 30.78 35.47
N SER A 162 -19.43 31.05 34.40
CA SER A 162 -19.17 32.41 33.89
C SER A 162 -20.05 32.76 32.69
N ASN A 163 -20.80 31.81 32.15
CA ASN A 163 -21.59 31.94 30.91
C ASN A 163 -20.75 32.48 29.72
N VAL A 164 -19.50 32.02 29.62
CA VAL A 164 -18.55 32.45 28.59
C VAL A 164 -17.91 31.22 27.94
N TYR A 165 -17.58 31.33 26.65
CA TYR A 165 -16.70 30.36 25.98
C TYR A 165 -15.24 30.69 26.27
N GLU A 166 -14.56 29.79 26.97
CA GLU A 166 -13.10 29.85 27.14
C GLU A 166 -12.46 29.22 25.90
N SER A 167 -11.62 29.97 25.18
CA SER A 167 -10.79 29.42 24.12
C SER A 167 -9.43 29.00 24.69
N LYS A 168 -8.91 27.88 24.19
CA LYS A 168 -7.56 27.40 24.52
C LYS A 168 -6.81 27.02 23.25
N LEU A 169 -5.53 27.34 23.21
CA LEU A 169 -4.62 26.80 22.20
C LEU A 169 -4.33 25.33 22.54
N VAL A 170 -4.43 24.46 21.55
CA VAL A 170 -4.23 23.02 21.69
C VAL A 170 -3.32 22.54 20.57
N ILE A 171 -2.29 21.76 20.88
CA ILE A 171 -1.57 20.99 19.87
C ILE A 171 -2.31 19.68 19.65
N LYS A 172 -2.61 19.41 18.40
CA LYS A 172 -3.13 18.15 17.88
C LYS A 172 -1.94 17.34 17.34
N ARG A 173 -1.62 16.22 17.99
CA ARG A 173 -0.55 15.30 17.55
C ARG A 173 -1.13 14.01 16.98
N PRO A 174 -0.70 13.56 15.79
CA PRO A 174 -1.01 12.22 15.34
C PRO A 174 -0.34 11.20 16.29
N ARG A 175 -1.09 10.22 16.81
CA ARG A 175 -0.46 9.11 17.51
C ARG A 175 0.33 8.27 16.51
N LYS A 176 1.66 8.28 16.63
CA LYS A 176 2.52 7.33 15.91
C LYS A 176 2.29 5.95 16.53
N LYS A 177 1.54 5.07 15.85
CA LYS A 177 1.34 3.70 16.34
C LYS A 177 2.70 2.98 16.41
N CYS A 178 3.09 2.57 17.62
CA CYS A 178 4.16 1.61 17.80
C CYS A 178 3.75 0.28 17.17
N LYS A 179 4.68 -0.30 16.40
CA LYS A 179 4.54 -1.62 15.77
C LYS A 179 4.05 -2.63 16.81
N LEU A 180 2.91 -3.26 16.57
CA LEU A 180 2.61 -4.53 17.21
C LEU A 180 3.61 -5.53 16.63
N ALA A 181 4.64 -5.87 17.41
CA ALA A 181 5.45 -7.04 17.14
C ALA A 181 4.50 -8.25 17.20
N HIS A 182 4.15 -8.80 16.05
CA HIS A 182 3.51 -10.11 16.00
C HIS A 182 4.61 -11.16 16.23
N ASN A 183 4.53 -11.83 17.39
CA ASN A 183 5.25 -13.04 17.73
C ASN A 183 4.77 -14.22 16.86
#